data_AF-A0A7C7S4D9-F1
#
_entry.id   AF-A0A7C7S4D9-F1
#
_cell.length_a   1.000
_cell.length_b   1.000
_cell.length_c   1.000
_cell.angle_alpha   90.00
_cell.angle_beta   90.00
_cell.angle_gamma   90.00
#
_symmetry.space_group_name_H-M   'P 1'
#
loop_
_entity.id
_entity.type
_entity.pdbx_description
1 polymer ?
#
loop_
_entity_poly.entity_id
_entity_poly.type
_entity_poly.pdbx_seq_one_letter_code
_entity_poly.pdbx_strand_id
1 'polypeptide(L)' 'LVERHPERPIKLAVKRMLPKNKLGRRMLRKLKVYAGPDHPHQAQQPLPLNL' A
#
# COMPACT_ATOMS: atom_id res chain seq x y z
N LEU A 1 -0.48 -13.71 15.85
CA LEU A 1 -0.65 -13.36 14.41
C LEU A 1 -0.41 -11.88 14.14
N VAL A 2 -1.04 -10.98 14.91
CA VAL A 2 -0.85 -9.52 14.79
C VAL A 2 0.58 -9.10 15.12
N GLU A 3 1.19 -9.69 16.15
CA GLU A 3 2.56 -9.35 16.57
C GLU A 3 3.63 -9.59 15.50
N ARG A 4 3.42 -10.58 14.62
CA ARG A 4 4.40 -10.88 13.57
C ARG A 4 4.23 -9.96 12.37
N HIS A 5 2.99 -9.73 11.93
CA HIS A 5 2.67 -8.96 10.72
C HIS A 5 1.43 -8.07 10.98
N PRO A 6 1.61 -6.95 11.68
CA PRO A 6 0.52 -6.07 12.11
C PRO A 6 -0.27 -5.44 10.95
N GLU A 7 0.27 -5.40 9.73
CA GLU A 7 -0.39 -4.86 8.55
C GLU A 7 -1.43 -5.82 7.91
N ARG A 8 -1.38 -7.12 8.24
CA ARG A 8 -2.24 -8.15 7.62
C ARG A 8 -3.74 -7.99 7.91
N PRO A 9 -4.19 -7.68 9.14
CA PRO A 9 -5.61 -7.53 9.45
C PRO A 9 -6.30 -6.48 8.56
N ILE A 10 -5.70 -5.29 8.43
CA ILE A 10 -6.20 -4.20 7.57
C ILE A 10 -6.22 -4.65 6.10
N LYS A 11 -5.11 -5.23 5.61
CA LYS A 11 -5.02 -5.70 4.22
C LYS A 11 -6.08 -6.77 3.90
N LEU A 12 -6.39 -7.64 4.85
CA LEU A 12 -7.40 -8.69 4.70
C LEU A 12 -8.83 -8.13 4.72
N ALA A 13 -9.11 -7.15 5.58
CA ALA A 13 -10.39 -6.46 5.61
C ALA A 13 -10.68 -5.79 4.26
N VAL A 14 -9.74 -4.98 3.75
CA VAL A 14 -9.89 -4.31 2.45
C VAL A 14 -10.01 -5.31 1.31
N LYS A 15 -9.24 -6.41 1.33
CA LYS A 15 -9.38 -7.48 0.33
C LYS A 15 -10.79 -8.07 0.28
N ARG A 16 -11.48 -8.18 1.41
CA ARG A 16 -12.86 -8.70 1.49
C ARG A 16 -13.92 -7.71 1.00
N MET A 17 -13.61 -6.41 1.03
CA MET A 17 -14.49 -5.34 0.53
C MET A 17 -14.35 -5.10 -0.98
N LEU A 18 -13.27 -5.59 -1.61
CA LEU A 18 -13.05 -5.44 -3.06
C LEU A 18 -13.73 -6.54 -3.88
N PRO A 19 -14.09 -6.26 -5.15
CA PRO A 19 -14.65 -7.27 -6.06
C PRO A 19 -13.67 -8.43 -6.28
N LYS A 20 -14.18 -9.66 -6.26
CA LYS A 20 -13.37 -10.89 -6.36
C LYS A 20 -12.97 -11.23 -7.80
N ASN A 21 -12.31 -10.30 -8.49
CA ASN A 21 -11.88 -10.45 -9.89
C ASN A 21 -10.43 -9.98 -10.11
N LYS A 22 -9.95 -10.06 -11.37
CA LYS A 22 -8.59 -9.61 -11.73
C LYS A 22 -8.37 -8.12 -11.43
N LEU A 23 -9.41 -7.30 -11.59
CA LEU A 23 -9.36 -5.86 -11.30
C LEU A 23 -9.20 -5.60 -9.79
N GLY A 24 -9.98 -6.27 -8.93
CA GLY A 24 -9.85 -6.15 -7.48
C GLY A 24 -8.47 -6.54 -6.98
N ARG A 25 -7.83 -7.56 -7.59
CA ARG A 25 -6.40 -7.87 -7.31
C ARG A 25 -5.44 -6.78 -7.76
N ARG A 26 -5.73 -6.05 -8.85
CA ARG A 26 -4.95 -4.86 -9.25
C ARG A 26 -5.16 -3.70 -8.27
N MET A 27 -6.39 -3.47 -7.83
CA MET A 27 -6.72 -2.44 -6.84
C MET A 27 -5.99 -2.70 -5.51
N LEU A 28 -6.05 -3.93 -5.00
CA LEU A 28 -5.39 -4.30 -3.75
C LEU A 28 -3.86 -4.09 -3.78
N ARG A 29 -3.21 -4.19 -4.95
CA ARG A 29 -1.76 -3.94 -5.10
C ARG A 29 -1.38 -2.47 -4.90
N LYS A 30 -2.33 -1.54 -5.08
CA LYS A 30 -2.13 -0.11 -4.83
C LYS A 30 -2.17 0.24 -3.34
N LEU A 31 -2.78 -0.61 -2.50
CA LEU A 31 -2.85 -0.40 -1.07
C LEU A 31 -1.49 -0.70 -0.42
N LYS A 32 -0.97 0.28 0.33
CA LYS A 32 0.28 0.19 1.11
C LYS A 32 -0.09 0.46 2.57
N VAL A 33 0.14 -0.53 3.44
CA VAL A 33 -0.19 -0.48 4.86
C VAL A 33 1.12 -0.63 5.61
N TYR A 34 1.39 0.32 6.51
CA TYR A 34 2.58 0.36 7.36
C TYR A 34 2.13 0.27 8.81
N ALA A 35 2.93 -0.40 9.64
CA ALA A 35 2.62 -0.58 11.05
C ALA A 35 3.01 0.64 11.91
N GLY A 36 4.01 1.39 11.45
CA GLY A 36 4.51 2.60 12.09
C GLY A 36 4.12 3.87 11.33
N PRO A 37 4.56 5.05 11.82
CA PRO A 37 4.23 6.34 11.23
C PRO A 37 4.94 6.59 9.89
N ASP A 38 6.05 5.89 9.63
CA ASP A 38 6.88 6.13 8.47
C ASP A 38 6.45 5.33 7.24
N HIS A 39 6.59 5.96 6.07
CA HIS A 39 6.43 5.31 4.78
C HIS A 39 7.57 5.71 3.82
N PRO A 40 8.10 4.79 2.99
CA PRO A 40 9.18 5.06 2.05
C PRO A 40 8.72 5.84 0.79
N HIS A 41 7.45 6.23 0.72
CA HIS A 41 6.87 6.93 -0.42
C HIS A 41 7.16 8.43 -0.37
N GLN A 42 8.43 8.80 -0.47
CA GLN A 42 8.81 10.20 -0.66
C GLN A 42 8.31 10.69 -2.02
N ALA A 43 7.88 11.94 -2.07
CA ALA A 43 7.51 12.61 -3.30
C ALA A 43 8.73 12.72 -4.23
N GLN A 44 8.48 12.83 -5.54
CA GLN A 44 9.55 13.02 -6.51
C GLN A 44 10.28 14.34 -6.25
N GLN A 45 11.61 14.34 -6.31
CA GLN A 45 12.44 15.55 -6.25
C GLN A 45 12.99 15.84 -7.67
N PRO A 46 12.29 16.65 -8.49
CA PRO A 46 12.80 17.00 -9.81
C PRO A 46 14.08 17.84 -9.68
N LEU A 47 15.11 17.47 -10.44
CA LEU A 47 16.34 18.26 -10.56
C LEU A 47 16.14 19.34 -11.65
N PRO A 48 16.59 20.59 -11.41
CA PRO A 48 16.56 21.62 -12.43
C PRO A 48 17.50 21.25 -13.59
N LEU A 49 16.98 21.33 -14.81
CA LEU A 49 17.78 21.15 -16.03
C LEU A 49 18.44 22.49 -16.35
N ASN A 50 19.77 22.54 -16.35
CA ASN A 50 20.51 23.66 -16.93
C ASN A 50 20.72 23.36 -18.42
N LEU A 51 20.22 24.23 -19.30
CA LEU A 51 20.45 24.23 -20.75
C LEU A 51 21.75 24.96 -21.09
#